data_AF-A0A836XDD4-F1
#
_entry.id   AF-A0A836XDD4-F1
#
_cell.length_a   1.000
_cell.length_b   1.000
_cell.length_c   1.000
_cell.angle_alpha   90.00
_cell.angle_beta   90.00
_cell.angle_gamma   90.00
#
_symmetry.space_group_name_H-M   'P 1'
#
loop_
_entity.id
_entity.type
_entity.pdbx_description
1 polymer ?
#
loop_
_entity_poly.entity_id
_entity_poly.type
_entity_poly.pdbx_seq_one_letter_code
_entity_poly.pdbx_strand_id
1 'polypeptide(L)'
;MSTFKERLAGAVERHESLVCVGLDPVPERLPAGISRDAEGIAKFNHRLIEATADIACCFKPNFPFYGALGAPGFEALKKTIDAVPDDVPVLLDCKVGDIGSTADRWAHMVFVELGADAVVVNPYMGTDALTPFLEYEDRGVFVLCHTSNPGAVEFQRLSLDGAPLFEHVVRRTLEWDETHNNCGIVVGATQAGSMARLRR
;
A
#
# COMPACT_ATOMS: atom_id res chain seq x y z
N MET A 1 16.46 -0.80 13.78
CA MET A 1 16.00 -1.01 12.39
C MET A 1 15.62 0.35 11.83
N SER A 2 15.86 0.62 10.56
CA SER A 2 15.41 1.84 9.89
C SER A 2 13.89 1.79 9.68
N THR A 3 13.21 2.92 9.85
CA THR A 3 11.77 3.06 9.60
C THR A 3 11.45 2.96 8.10
N PHE A 4 10.17 2.70 7.77
CA PHE A 4 9.68 2.77 6.39
C PHE A 4 10.02 4.12 5.71
N LYS A 5 9.83 5.25 6.41
CA LYS A 5 10.10 6.59 5.87
C LYS A 5 11.58 6.74 5.48
N GLU A 6 12.48 6.29 6.34
CA GLU A 6 13.94 6.34 6.09
C GLU A 6 14.34 5.43 4.91
N ARG A 7 13.79 4.21 4.85
CA ARG A 7 14.07 3.28 3.75
C ARG A 7 13.56 3.82 2.41
N LEU A 8 12.35 4.38 2.39
CA LEU A 8 11.79 5.01 1.19
C LEU A 8 12.64 6.20 0.74
N ALA A 9 13.01 7.11 1.65
CA ALA A 9 13.85 8.26 1.33
C ALA A 9 15.22 7.82 0.79
N GLY A 10 15.84 6.82 1.42
CA GLY A 10 17.10 6.26 0.95
C GLY A 10 16.98 5.63 -0.44
N ALA A 11 15.91 4.88 -0.73
CA ALA A 11 15.69 4.31 -2.06
C ALA A 11 15.46 5.38 -3.13
N VAL A 12 14.69 6.43 -2.81
CA VAL A 12 14.48 7.59 -3.69
C VAL A 12 15.79 8.29 -4.05
N GLU A 13 16.66 8.51 -3.06
CA GLU A 13 17.96 9.13 -3.27
C GLU A 13 18.89 8.22 -4.09
N ARG A 14 19.01 6.94 -3.70
CA ARG A 14 19.89 5.98 -4.38
C ARG A 14 19.53 5.73 -5.83
N HIS A 15 18.23 5.65 -6.13
CA HIS A 15 17.75 5.33 -7.47
C HIS A 15 17.40 6.57 -8.30
N GLU A 16 17.55 7.78 -7.72
CA GLU A 16 17.14 9.06 -8.33
C GLU A 16 15.74 8.98 -8.96
N SER A 17 14.81 8.36 -8.24
CA SER A 17 13.53 7.89 -8.77
C SER A 17 12.41 8.09 -7.76
N LEU A 18 11.17 7.98 -8.21
CA LEU A 18 9.96 7.94 -7.38
C LEU A 18 9.09 6.73 -7.73
N VAL A 19 9.62 5.77 -8.50
CA VAL A 19 8.84 4.67 -9.05
C VAL A 19 8.43 3.69 -7.95
N CYS A 20 7.12 3.45 -7.85
CA CYS A 20 6.56 2.35 -7.08
C CYS A 20 6.07 1.28 -8.05
N VAL A 21 6.70 0.11 -8.04
CA VAL A 21 6.38 -0.99 -8.97
C VAL A 21 5.23 -1.82 -8.42
N GLY A 22 4.13 -1.89 -9.16
CA GLY A 22 2.99 -2.74 -8.81
C GLY A 22 3.27 -4.22 -9.12
N LEU A 23 3.02 -5.10 -8.14
CA LEU A 23 3.20 -6.55 -8.27
C LEU A 23 1.82 -7.23 -8.26
N ASP A 24 1.02 -6.93 -9.29
CA ASP A 24 -0.41 -7.23 -9.38
C ASP A 24 -0.65 -8.26 -10.52
N PRO A 25 -0.25 -9.52 -10.33
CA PRO A 25 -0.23 -10.53 -11.39
C PRO A 25 -1.65 -10.90 -11.83
N VAL A 26 -1.91 -10.85 -13.13
CA VAL A 26 -3.14 -11.37 -13.74
C VAL A 26 -2.76 -12.62 -14.53
N PRO A 27 -3.12 -13.83 -14.07
CA PRO A 27 -2.65 -15.09 -14.67
C PRO A 27 -2.88 -15.18 -16.19
N GLU A 28 -3.98 -14.61 -16.68
CA GLU A 28 -4.37 -14.60 -18.09
C GLU A 28 -3.49 -13.69 -18.94
N ARG A 29 -2.81 -12.71 -18.32
CA ARG A 29 -1.94 -11.73 -18.99
C ARG A 29 -0.46 -12.09 -18.87
N LEU A 30 -0.13 -13.19 -18.21
CA LEU A 30 1.27 -13.63 -18.09
C LEU A 30 1.83 -14.03 -19.47
N PRO A 31 3.11 -13.69 -19.75
CA PRO A 31 3.80 -14.14 -20.96
C PRO A 31 3.77 -15.67 -21.14
N ALA A 32 3.86 -16.10 -22.40
CA ALA A 32 3.98 -17.53 -22.71
C ALA A 32 5.21 -18.16 -22.02
N GLY A 33 5.05 -19.40 -21.55
CA GLY A 33 6.11 -20.14 -20.85
C GLY A 33 6.19 -19.90 -19.33
N ILE A 34 5.32 -19.06 -18.77
CA ILE A 34 5.16 -18.89 -17.33
C ILE A 34 3.95 -19.70 -16.84
N SER A 35 4.11 -20.46 -15.76
CA SER A 35 2.97 -21.15 -15.14
C SER A 35 1.97 -20.14 -14.59
N ARG A 36 0.68 -20.45 -14.71
CA ARG A 36 -0.42 -19.58 -14.25
C ARG A 36 -0.88 -19.90 -12.82
N ASP A 37 -0.22 -20.86 -12.17
CA ASP A 37 -0.42 -21.14 -10.76
C ASP A 37 0.34 -20.14 -9.86
N ALA A 38 0.12 -20.25 -8.55
CA ALA A 38 0.72 -19.35 -7.57
C ALA A 38 2.25 -19.38 -7.57
N GLU A 39 2.86 -20.53 -7.86
CA GLU A 39 4.33 -20.67 -7.94
C GLU A 39 4.89 -19.96 -9.17
N GLY A 40 4.22 -20.09 -10.32
CA GLY A 40 4.58 -19.36 -11.53
C GLY A 40 4.46 -17.86 -11.38
N ILE A 41 3.43 -17.41 -10.64
CA ILE A 41 3.23 -16.01 -10.28
C ILE A 41 4.35 -15.47 -9.39
N ALA A 42 4.72 -16.19 -8.32
CA ALA A 42 5.83 -15.80 -7.46
C ALA A 42 7.15 -15.69 -8.26
N LYS A 43 7.43 -16.65 -9.15
CA LYS A 43 8.60 -16.61 -10.04
C LYS A 43 8.58 -15.44 -11.01
N PHE A 44 7.41 -15.12 -11.57
CA PHE A 44 7.25 -13.97 -12.46
C PHE A 44 7.53 -12.67 -11.72
N ASN A 45 6.96 -12.48 -10.54
CA ASN A 45 7.17 -11.28 -9.74
C ASN A 45 8.62 -11.15 -9.27
N HIS A 46 9.27 -12.26 -8.90
CA HIS A 46 10.70 -12.23 -8.57
C HIS A 46 11.53 -11.70 -9.73
N ARG A 47 11.30 -12.18 -10.96
CA ARG A 47 11.98 -11.65 -12.15
C ARG A 47 11.66 -10.19 -12.42
N LEU A 48 10.42 -9.75 -12.14
CA LEU A 48 10.02 -8.35 -12.29
C LEU A 48 10.74 -7.46 -11.27
N ILE A 49 10.88 -7.93 -10.03
CA ILE A 49 11.67 -7.25 -8.99
C ILE A 49 13.12 -7.13 -9.44
N GLU A 50 13.76 -8.24 -9.83
CA GLU A 50 15.15 -8.23 -10.32
C GLU A 50 15.35 -7.25 -11.49
N ALA A 51 14.42 -7.25 -12.44
CA ALA A 51 14.50 -6.41 -13.64
C ALA A 51 14.20 -4.92 -13.39
N THR A 52 13.73 -4.54 -12.20
CA THR A 52 13.36 -3.15 -11.86
C THR A 52 14.00 -2.64 -10.58
N ALA A 53 14.88 -3.43 -9.95
CA ALA A 53 15.51 -3.13 -8.67
C ALA A 53 16.36 -1.85 -8.70
N ASP A 54 16.89 -1.47 -9.86
CA ASP A 54 17.73 -0.29 -10.07
C ASP A 54 16.93 1.03 -10.11
N ILE A 55 15.62 0.96 -10.36
CA ILE A 55 14.74 2.15 -10.46
C ILE A 55 13.63 2.18 -9.41
N ALA A 56 13.29 1.04 -8.81
CA ALA A 56 12.17 0.91 -7.89
C ALA A 56 12.51 1.49 -6.52
N CYS A 57 11.69 2.43 -6.05
CA CYS A 57 11.80 2.99 -4.70
C CYS A 57 10.85 2.30 -3.72
N CYS A 58 9.89 1.53 -4.24
CA CYS A 58 8.95 0.73 -3.45
C CYS A 58 8.34 -0.35 -4.34
N PHE A 59 8.06 -1.52 -3.78
CA PHE A 59 7.26 -2.55 -4.42
C PHE A 59 5.89 -2.65 -3.75
N LYS A 60 4.83 -2.73 -4.55
CA LYS A 60 3.45 -2.68 -4.05
C LYS A 60 2.60 -3.85 -4.54
N PRO A 61 2.69 -5.03 -3.92
CA PRO A 61 1.75 -6.10 -4.19
C PRO A 61 0.34 -5.74 -3.72
N ASN A 62 -0.67 -6.10 -4.51
CA ASN A 62 -2.08 -5.89 -4.19
C ASN A 62 -2.73 -7.20 -3.74
N PHE A 63 -3.12 -7.26 -2.47
CA PHE A 63 -3.50 -8.49 -1.77
C PHE A 63 -4.59 -9.32 -2.49
N PRO A 64 -5.70 -8.73 -2.98
CA PRO A 64 -6.70 -9.43 -3.80
C PRO A 64 -6.17 -10.27 -4.97
N PHE A 65 -5.11 -9.83 -5.68
CA PHE A 65 -4.57 -10.58 -6.84
C PHE A 65 -3.97 -11.92 -6.43
N TYR A 66 -3.43 -11.99 -5.21
CA TYR A 66 -2.90 -13.22 -4.64
C TYR A 66 -4.00 -14.03 -3.96
N GLY A 67 -4.89 -13.38 -3.22
CA GLY A 67 -6.01 -14.03 -2.53
C GLY A 67 -6.94 -14.80 -3.48
N ALA A 68 -7.11 -14.32 -4.71
CA ALA A 68 -7.87 -15.00 -5.76
C ALA A 68 -7.32 -16.40 -6.15
N LEU A 69 -6.07 -16.70 -5.79
CA LEU A 69 -5.41 -18.00 -6.03
C LEU A 69 -5.62 -19.00 -4.88
N GLY A 70 -6.38 -18.62 -3.84
CA GLY A 70 -6.59 -19.44 -2.64
C GLY A 70 -5.36 -19.51 -1.74
N ALA A 71 -5.28 -20.55 -0.91
CA ALA A 71 -4.17 -20.72 0.05
C ALA A 71 -2.76 -20.67 -0.58
N PRO A 72 -2.51 -21.27 -1.76
CA PRO A 72 -1.21 -21.13 -2.44
C PRO A 72 -0.88 -19.68 -2.81
N GLY A 73 -1.89 -18.84 -3.01
CA GLY A 73 -1.72 -17.41 -3.28
C GLY A 73 -1.10 -16.64 -2.12
N PHE A 74 -1.49 -16.98 -0.89
CA PHE A 74 -0.90 -16.39 0.31
C PHE A 74 0.59 -16.69 0.41
N GLU A 75 0.98 -17.94 0.14
CA GLU A 75 2.40 -18.35 0.07
C GLU A 75 3.15 -17.64 -1.06
N ALA A 76 2.52 -17.47 -2.22
CA ALA A 76 3.11 -16.74 -3.34
C ALA A 76 3.29 -15.25 -3.04
N LEU A 77 2.36 -14.63 -2.30
CA LEU A 77 2.51 -13.27 -1.82
C LEU A 77 3.70 -13.15 -0.88
N LYS A 78 3.81 -14.05 0.11
CA LYS A 78 4.94 -14.07 1.03
C LYS A 78 6.27 -14.21 0.29
N LYS A 79 6.39 -15.19 -0.61
CA LYS A 79 7.59 -15.36 -1.46
C LYS A 79 7.90 -14.13 -2.31
N THR A 80 6.88 -13.40 -2.76
CA THR A 80 7.06 -12.19 -3.56
C THR A 80 7.59 -11.04 -2.69
N ILE A 81 7.07 -10.88 -1.47
CA ILE A 81 7.54 -9.87 -0.51
C ILE A 81 8.98 -10.19 -0.08
N ASP A 82 9.26 -11.44 0.28
CA ASP A 82 10.59 -11.90 0.72
C ASP A 82 11.67 -11.80 -0.39
N ALA A 83 11.27 -11.65 -1.66
CA ALA A 83 12.19 -11.47 -2.79
C ALA A 83 12.59 -9.99 -3.03
N VAL A 84 11.94 -9.03 -2.36
CA VAL A 84 12.26 -7.61 -2.48
C VAL A 84 13.58 -7.30 -1.74
N PRO A 85 14.52 -6.54 -2.34
CA PRO A 85 15.75 -6.15 -1.66
C PRO A 85 15.49 -5.41 -0.34
N ASP A 86 16.27 -5.72 0.70
CA ASP A 86 16.11 -5.15 2.05
C ASP A 86 16.15 -3.60 2.08
N ASP A 87 16.82 -2.98 1.12
CA ASP A 87 16.98 -1.53 1.06
C ASP A 87 15.81 -0.82 0.37
N VAL A 88 14.86 -1.56 -0.24
CA VAL A 88 13.64 -1.05 -0.87
C VAL A 88 12.40 -1.50 -0.08
N PRO A 89 11.53 -0.59 0.37
CA PRO A 89 10.37 -0.96 1.18
C PRO A 89 9.22 -1.59 0.37
N VAL A 90 8.45 -2.45 1.04
CA VAL A 90 7.22 -3.06 0.50
C VAL A 90 5.95 -2.42 1.06
N LEU A 91 5.10 -1.91 0.18
CA LEU A 91 3.76 -1.40 0.53
C LEU A 91 2.69 -2.43 0.15
N LEU A 92 2.06 -3.07 1.12
CA LEU A 92 0.97 -4.00 0.85
C LEU A 92 -0.35 -3.26 0.64
N ASP A 93 -0.92 -3.38 -0.56
CA ASP A 93 -2.18 -2.75 -0.93
C ASP A 93 -3.37 -3.66 -0.60
N CYS A 94 -3.90 -3.54 0.62
CA CYS A 94 -5.07 -4.29 1.11
C CYS A 94 -6.36 -3.46 1.13
N LYS A 95 -6.27 -2.14 1.33
CA LYS A 95 -7.40 -1.22 1.60
C LYS A 95 -8.29 -1.70 2.76
N VAL A 96 -7.66 -2.28 3.78
CA VAL A 96 -8.34 -2.84 4.96
C VAL A 96 -8.86 -1.74 5.89
N GLY A 97 -10.03 -1.94 6.48
CA GLY A 97 -10.56 -1.10 7.56
C GLY A 97 -11.57 -1.91 8.35
N ASP A 98 -11.11 -2.51 9.44
CA ASP A 98 -11.90 -3.30 10.40
C ASP A 98 -11.72 -2.71 11.80
N ILE A 99 -12.38 -3.23 12.84
CA ILE A 99 -12.33 -2.63 14.19
C ILE A 99 -11.89 -3.62 15.28
N GLY A 100 -11.39 -3.05 16.38
CA GLY A 100 -11.02 -3.77 17.59
C GLY A 100 -10.05 -4.92 17.30
N SER A 101 -10.30 -6.09 17.91
CA SER A 101 -9.41 -7.25 17.79
C SER A 101 -9.22 -7.75 16.35
N THR A 102 -10.14 -7.43 15.44
CA THR A 102 -10.01 -7.82 14.03
C THR A 102 -8.96 -6.96 13.32
N ALA A 103 -8.93 -5.65 13.61
CA ALA A 103 -7.89 -4.76 13.11
C ALA A 103 -6.49 -5.15 13.63
N ASP A 104 -6.39 -5.59 14.89
CA ASP A 104 -5.14 -6.13 15.45
C ASP A 104 -4.62 -7.34 14.65
N ARG A 105 -5.52 -8.25 14.27
CA ARG A 105 -5.16 -9.43 13.46
C ARG A 105 -4.72 -9.06 12.06
N TRP A 106 -5.33 -8.03 11.47
CA TRP A 106 -4.86 -7.49 10.21
C TRP A 106 -3.47 -6.87 10.32
N ALA A 107 -3.23 -6.01 11.30
CA ALA A 107 -1.91 -5.40 11.51
C ALA A 107 -0.83 -6.48 11.71
N HIS A 108 -1.09 -7.49 12.54
CA HIS A 108 -0.20 -8.63 12.73
C HIS A 108 0.04 -9.41 11.43
N MET A 109 -1.01 -9.75 10.69
CA MET A 109 -0.86 -10.48 9.43
C MET A 109 0.01 -9.70 8.43
N VAL A 110 -0.19 -8.38 8.32
CA VAL A 110 0.51 -7.56 7.34
C VAL A 110 1.98 -7.34 7.73
N PHE A 111 2.24 -6.91 8.97
CA PHE A 111 3.59 -6.50 9.38
C PHE A 111 4.44 -7.66 9.93
N VAL A 112 3.81 -8.69 10.51
CA VAL A 112 4.53 -9.81 11.14
C VAL A 112 4.55 -11.04 10.24
N GLU A 113 3.40 -11.54 9.80
CA GLU A 113 3.33 -12.78 9.00
C GLU A 113 3.86 -12.57 7.56
N LEU A 114 3.38 -11.51 6.90
CA LEU A 114 3.79 -11.16 5.54
C LEU A 114 5.07 -10.34 5.50
N GLY A 115 5.41 -9.62 6.58
CA GLY A 115 6.63 -8.82 6.66
C GLY A 115 6.63 -7.54 5.81
N ALA A 116 5.45 -7.02 5.44
CA ALA A 116 5.37 -5.77 4.68
C ALA A 116 5.84 -4.57 5.53
N ASP A 117 6.36 -3.54 4.88
CA ASP A 117 6.86 -2.34 5.54
C ASP A 117 5.83 -1.25 5.66
N ALA A 118 4.81 -1.30 4.82
CA ALA A 118 3.69 -0.39 4.87
C ALA A 118 2.40 -1.05 4.39
N VAL A 119 1.26 -0.43 4.71
CA VAL A 119 -0.07 -0.93 4.37
C VAL A 119 -0.96 0.18 3.84
N VAL A 120 -1.86 -0.16 2.91
CA VAL A 120 -2.98 0.72 2.53
C VAL A 120 -4.22 0.38 3.36
N VAL A 121 -4.79 1.38 4.03
CA VAL A 121 -5.97 1.24 4.92
C VAL A 121 -7.13 2.13 4.47
N ASN A 122 -8.36 1.75 4.83
CA ASN A 122 -9.57 2.51 4.58
C ASN A 122 -10.05 3.19 5.88
N PRO A 123 -10.14 4.53 5.93
CA PRO A 123 -10.44 5.28 7.15
C PRO A 123 -11.93 5.32 7.51
N TYR A 124 -12.82 4.69 6.72
CA TYR A 124 -14.26 4.87 6.84
C TYR A 124 -14.80 4.63 8.26
N MET A 125 -14.25 3.65 8.97
CA MET A 125 -14.71 3.27 10.32
C MET A 125 -14.15 4.15 11.43
N GLY A 126 -13.21 5.06 11.13
CA GLY A 126 -12.64 6.00 12.10
C GLY A 126 -11.24 5.62 12.59
N THR A 127 -10.86 6.24 13.71
CA THR A 127 -9.47 6.15 14.24
C THR A 127 -9.16 4.79 14.84
N ASP A 128 -10.12 4.20 15.55
CA ASP A 128 -10.00 2.88 16.18
C ASP A 128 -9.74 1.77 15.17
N ALA A 129 -10.20 1.92 13.91
CA ALA A 129 -9.87 1.01 12.83
C ALA A 129 -8.42 1.10 12.33
N LEU A 130 -7.76 2.25 12.56
CA LEU A 130 -6.40 2.52 12.11
C LEU A 130 -5.37 2.40 13.23
N THR A 131 -5.74 2.65 14.47
CA THR A 131 -4.85 2.60 15.64
C THR A 131 -3.95 1.35 15.65
N PRO A 132 -4.46 0.12 15.42
CA PRO A 132 -3.61 -1.08 15.45
C PRO A 132 -2.50 -1.08 14.40
N PHE A 133 -2.66 -0.37 13.28
CA PHE A 133 -1.62 -0.21 12.27
C PHE A 133 -0.68 0.96 12.62
N LEU A 134 -1.24 2.06 13.16
CA LEU A 134 -0.49 3.26 13.51
C LEU A 134 0.52 3.03 14.64
N GLU A 135 0.22 2.12 15.56
CA GLU A 135 1.10 1.73 16.67
C GLU A 135 2.41 1.05 16.23
N TYR A 136 2.50 0.59 14.97
CA TYR A 136 3.75 0.13 14.38
C TYR A 136 4.54 1.33 13.82
N GLU A 137 5.20 2.07 14.70
CA GLU A 137 5.90 3.33 14.36
C GLU A 137 7.03 3.16 13.32
N ASP A 138 7.60 1.95 13.20
CA ASP A 138 8.62 1.62 12.19
C ASP A 138 8.02 1.33 10.80
N ARG A 139 6.70 1.20 10.69
CA ARG A 139 5.95 0.84 9.47
C ARG A 139 5.15 2.01 8.92
N GLY A 140 4.86 2.02 7.62
CA GLY A 140 4.07 3.06 6.98
C GLY A 140 2.56 2.75 6.89
N VAL A 141 1.71 3.75 7.09
CA VAL A 141 0.25 3.63 6.94
C VAL A 141 -0.26 4.61 5.89
N PHE A 142 -0.73 4.10 4.75
CA PHE A 142 -1.28 4.91 3.66
C PHE A 142 -2.79 4.89 3.68
N VAL A 143 -3.39 6.02 4.02
CA VAL A 143 -4.83 6.17 4.19
C VAL A 143 -5.51 6.42 2.84
N LEU A 144 -6.51 5.60 2.49
CA LEU A 144 -7.33 5.77 1.29
C LEU A 144 -8.08 7.11 1.36
N CYS A 145 -7.74 8.04 0.45
CA CYS A 145 -8.23 9.42 0.50
C CYS A 145 -9.05 9.80 -0.73
N HIS A 146 -8.42 9.92 -1.91
CA HIS A 146 -9.11 10.34 -3.13
C HIS A 146 -8.72 9.50 -4.34
N THR A 147 -9.55 8.52 -4.68
CA THR A 147 -9.24 7.52 -5.72
C THR A 147 -9.60 7.98 -7.13
N SER A 148 -9.09 7.27 -8.14
CA SER A 148 -9.25 7.60 -9.56
C SER A 148 -10.51 7.03 -10.21
N ASN A 149 -11.23 6.13 -9.53
CA ASN A 149 -12.40 5.46 -10.10
C ASN A 149 -13.63 6.41 -10.19
N PRO A 150 -14.56 6.18 -11.14
CA PRO A 150 -15.77 7.00 -11.28
C PRO A 150 -16.59 7.13 -9.99
N GLY A 151 -16.70 6.05 -9.21
CA GLY A 151 -17.44 6.03 -7.94
C GLY A 151 -16.86 6.92 -6.83
N ALA A 152 -15.66 7.50 -7.00
CA ALA A 152 -15.10 8.46 -6.04
C ALA A 152 -16.04 9.65 -5.78
N VAL A 153 -16.89 10.02 -6.76
CA VAL A 153 -17.83 11.14 -6.63
C VAL A 153 -18.97 10.86 -5.64
N GLU A 154 -19.28 9.59 -5.38
CA GLU A 154 -20.44 9.19 -4.57
C GLU A 154 -20.25 9.52 -3.09
N PHE A 155 -19.02 9.35 -2.59
CA PHE A 155 -18.70 9.61 -1.18
C PHE A 155 -17.58 10.63 -1.01
N GLN A 156 -16.44 10.43 -1.67
CA GLN A 156 -15.22 11.19 -1.38
C GLN A 156 -15.36 12.68 -1.72
N ARG A 157 -16.26 13.02 -2.67
CA ARG A 157 -16.54 14.41 -3.07
C ARG A 157 -17.82 14.99 -2.47
N LEU A 158 -18.50 14.28 -1.58
CA LEU A 158 -19.62 14.85 -0.84
C LEU A 158 -19.14 16.06 -0.04
N SER A 159 -19.89 17.15 -0.10
CA SER A 159 -19.59 18.37 0.64
C SER A 159 -20.02 18.21 2.10
N LEU A 160 -19.07 18.35 3.01
CA LEU A 160 -19.26 18.42 4.45
C LEU A 160 -18.62 19.73 4.94
N ASP A 161 -19.39 20.60 5.57
CA ASP A 161 -18.91 21.90 6.09
C ASP A 161 -18.15 22.74 5.05
N GLY A 162 -18.61 22.72 3.80
CA GLY A 162 -18.02 23.48 2.69
C GLY A 162 -16.74 22.89 2.09
N ALA A 163 -16.32 21.69 2.50
CA ALA A 163 -15.19 20.96 1.94
C ALA A 163 -15.59 19.54 1.53
N PRO A 164 -15.00 18.95 0.48
CA PRO A 164 -15.24 17.56 0.12
C PRO A 164 -14.73 16.60 1.21
N LEU A 165 -15.41 15.48 1.38
CA LEU A 165 -15.07 14.46 2.39
C LEU A 165 -13.59 14.05 2.38
N PHE A 166 -12.97 13.91 1.21
CA PHE A 166 -11.56 13.52 1.13
C PHE A 166 -10.61 14.52 1.82
N GLU A 167 -10.96 15.81 1.92
CA GLU A 167 -10.15 16.80 2.64
C GLU A 167 -10.26 16.64 4.16
N HIS A 168 -11.42 16.20 4.65
CA HIS A 168 -11.56 15.84 6.06
C HIS A 168 -10.71 14.62 6.39
N VAL A 169 -10.64 13.64 5.47
CA VAL A 169 -9.71 12.50 5.60
C VAL A 169 -8.25 12.98 5.63
N VAL A 170 -7.87 13.96 4.81
CA VAL A 170 -6.51 14.52 4.81
C VAL A 170 -6.18 15.18 6.14
N ARG A 171 -7.06 16.04 6.66
CA ARG A 171 -6.85 16.68 7.97
C ARG A 171 -6.68 15.63 9.07
N ARG A 172 -7.54 14.61 9.07
CA ARG A 172 -7.44 13.53 10.06
C ARG A 172 -6.15 12.72 9.92
N THR A 173 -5.68 12.50 8.69
CA THR A 173 -4.41 11.81 8.42
C THR A 173 -3.21 12.63 8.91
N LEU A 174 -3.25 13.96 8.77
CA LEU A 174 -2.23 14.84 9.33
C LEU A 174 -2.18 14.76 10.86
N GLU A 175 -3.33 14.74 11.54
CA GLU A 175 -3.39 14.56 13.00
C GLU A 175 -2.79 13.21 13.45
N TRP A 176 -3.04 12.13 12.70
CA TRP A 176 -2.40 10.84 12.96
C TRP A 176 -0.89 10.87 12.70
N ASP A 177 -0.44 11.53 11.62
CA ASP A 177 0.99 11.68 11.32
C ASP A 177 1.72 12.55 12.34
N GLU A 178 1.10 13.60 12.87
CA GLU A 178 1.67 14.42 13.94
C GLU A 178 1.98 13.60 15.20
N THR A 179 1.18 12.56 15.45
CA THR A 179 1.33 11.68 16.62
C THR A 179 2.30 10.53 16.36
N HIS A 180 2.17 9.82 15.23
CA HIS A 180 2.88 8.57 14.97
C HIS A 180 4.03 8.72 13.96
N ASN A 181 4.08 9.82 13.22
CA ASN A 181 5.07 10.11 12.19
C ASN A 181 5.25 8.98 11.16
N ASN A 182 4.18 8.31 10.78
CA ASN A 182 4.22 7.17 9.87
C ASN A 182 3.07 7.11 8.85
N CYS A 183 2.34 8.22 8.68
CA CYS A 183 1.14 8.27 7.84
C CYS A 183 1.39 8.92 6.48
N GLY A 184 0.63 8.45 5.48
CA GLY A 184 0.53 9.05 4.17
C GLY A 184 -0.89 8.90 3.61
N ILE A 185 -1.15 9.45 2.43
CA ILE A 185 -2.46 9.35 1.76
C ILE A 185 -2.33 8.70 0.38
N VAL A 186 -3.39 7.99 -0.02
CA VAL A 186 -3.55 7.48 -1.39
C VAL A 186 -4.40 8.46 -2.19
N VAL A 187 -3.81 9.02 -3.25
CA VAL A 187 -4.48 9.90 -4.21
C VAL A 187 -4.28 9.36 -5.63
N GLY A 188 -5.37 9.27 -6.39
CA GLY A 188 -5.36 8.78 -7.77
C GLY A 188 -4.64 9.75 -8.70
N ALA A 189 -3.76 9.23 -9.56
CA ALA A 189 -2.96 10.02 -10.49
C ALA A 189 -3.79 10.84 -11.50
N THR A 190 -5.04 10.46 -11.77
CA THR A 190 -5.96 11.20 -12.65
C THR A 190 -6.56 12.45 -11.98
N GLN A 191 -6.32 12.67 -10.69
CA GLN A 191 -6.87 13.78 -9.91
C GLN A 191 -5.88 14.95 -9.79
N ALA A 192 -5.33 15.42 -10.91
CA ALA A 192 -4.25 16.42 -10.91
C ALA A 192 -4.56 17.70 -10.12
N GLY A 193 -5.79 18.24 -10.24
CA GLY A 193 -6.22 19.42 -9.49
C GLY A 193 -6.25 19.17 -7.98
N SER A 194 -6.79 18.03 -7.56
CA SER A 194 -6.81 17.64 -6.14
C SER A 194 -5.38 17.39 -5.63
N MET A 195 -4.53 16.69 -6.38
CA MET A 195 -3.13 16.46 -6.00
C MET A 195 -2.35 17.77 -5.79
N ALA A 196 -2.51 18.75 -6.68
CA ALA A 196 -1.84 20.04 -6.55
C ALA A 196 -2.28 20.82 -5.30
N ARG A 197 -3.55 20.67 -4.91
CA ARG A 197 -4.09 21.29 -3.69
C ARG A 197 -3.63 20.57 -2.43
N LEU A 198 -3.59 19.24 -2.44
CA LEU A 198 -3.22 18.41 -1.30
C LEU A 198 -1.71 18.44 -0.97
N ARG A 199 -0.88 18.94 -1.89
CA ARG A 199 0.57 19.09 -1.69
C ARG A 199 0.98 20.44 -1.09
N ARG A 200 0.03 21.32 -0.79
CA ARG A 200 0.26 22.63 -0.14
C ARG A 200 -0.06 22.55 1.33
#